data_AF-A0AAE3R5U5-F1
#
_entry.id   AF-A0AAE3R5U5-F1
#
_cell.length_a   1.000
_cell.length_b   1.000
_cell.length_c   1.000
_cell.angle_alpha   90.00
_cell.angle_beta   90.00
_cell.angle_gamma   90.00
#
_symmetry.space_group_name_H-M   'P 1'
#
loop_
_entity.id
_entity.type
_entity.pdbx_description
1 polymer ?
#
loop_
_entity_poly.entity_id
_entity_poly.type
_entity_poly.pdbx_seq_one_letter_code
_entity_poly.pdbx_strand_id
1 'polypeptide(L)'
;MAWRLPTDFLEVKQHVLQHIYQCSLSNEKQIYGWFGEYIYKLSTQGWSRWDIYRLMHDLLEEPMDEAYETDINELETSLVGNCSSECIIRLYGDPKSTELLKSYVGSGQWRMEE
;
A
#
# COMPACT_ATOMS: atom_id res chain seq x y z
N MET A 1 24.38 -2.72 1.22
CA MET A 1 23.94 -1.88 0.08
C MET A 1 22.99 -0.84 0.61
N ALA A 2 23.05 0.40 0.11
CA ALA A 2 22.07 1.43 0.46
C ALA A 2 20.80 1.16 -0.37
N TRP A 3 19.68 0.91 0.32
CA TRP A 3 18.37 0.73 -0.30
C TRP A 3 18.01 1.95 -1.15
N ARG A 4 17.62 1.75 -2.40
CA ARG A 4 17.11 2.81 -3.28
C ARG A 4 15.62 2.64 -3.43
N LEU A 5 14.87 3.69 -3.08
CA LEU A 5 13.46 3.82 -3.42
C LEU A 5 13.28 3.78 -4.96
N PRO A 6 12.10 3.41 -5.46
CA PRO A 6 11.74 3.56 -6.85
C PRO A 6 12.03 4.99 -7.34
N THR A 7 12.48 5.13 -8.58
CA THR A 7 12.86 6.45 -9.14
C THR A 7 11.67 7.41 -9.24
N ASP A 8 10.47 6.87 -9.33
CA ASP A 8 9.18 7.55 -9.40
C ASP A 8 8.50 7.69 -8.03
N PHE A 9 9.18 7.34 -6.92
CA PHE A 9 8.55 7.31 -5.59
C PHE A 9 7.88 8.63 -5.20
N LEU A 10 8.58 9.75 -5.39
CA LEU A 10 8.04 11.08 -5.07
C LEU A 10 6.87 11.47 -5.98
N GLU A 11 6.90 11.07 -7.25
CA GLU A 11 5.81 11.33 -8.20
C GLU A 11 4.56 10.55 -7.80
N VAL A 12 4.72 9.28 -7.45
CA VAL A 12 3.62 8.42 -6.96
C VAL A 12 3.05 8.95 -5.65
N LYS A 13 3.89 9.34 -4.68
CA LYS A 13 3.44 9.98 -3.43
C LYS A 13 2.63 11.24 -3.72
N GLN A 14 3.15 12.13 -4.56
CA GLN A 14 2.46 13.37 -4.94
C GLN A 14 1.10 13.10 -5.57
N HIS A 15 1.01 12.08 -6.43
CA HIS A 15 -0.23 11.68 -7.09
C HIS A 15 -1.29 11.19 -6.09
N VAL A 16 -0.89 10.38 -5.10
CA VAL A 16 -1.80 9.93 -4.03
C VAL A 16 -2.30 11.11 -3.19
N LEU A 17 -1.41 12.01 -2.78
CA LEU A 17 -1.78 13.21 -2.02
C LEU A 17 -2.72 14.14 -2.81
N GLN A 18 -2.49 14.28 -4.11
CA GLN A 18 -3.40 15.04 -4.98
C GLN A 18 -4.78 14.40 -5.06
N HIS A 19 -4.86 13.07 -5.12
CA HIS A 19 -6.14 12.36 -5.10
C HIS A 19 -6.88 12.57 -3.78
N ILE A 20 -6.21 12.40 -2.64
CA ILE A 20 -6.76 12.67 -1.30
C ILE A 20 -7.30 14.10 -1.22
N TYR A 21 -6.52 15.08 -1.68
CA TYR A 21 -6.95 16.47 -1.73
C TYR A 21 -8.22 16.65 -2.58
N GLN A 22 -8.31 16.03 -3.75
CA GLN A 22 -9.51 16.08 -4.58
C GLN A 22 -10.73 15.45 -3.90
N CYS A 23 -10.58 14.29 -3.25
CA CYS A 23 -11.66 13.66 -2.47
C CYS A 23 -12.13 14.55 -1.31
N SER A 24 -11.21 15.25 -0.65
CA SER A 24 -11.56 16.18 0.42
C SER A 24 -12.41 17.35 -0.09
N LEU A 25 -12.13 17.85 -1.30
CA LEU A 25 -12.90 18.91 -1.93
C LEU A 25 -14.30 18.43 -2.36
N SER A 26 -14.44 17.15 -2.72
CA SER A 26 -15.73 16.55 -3.09
C SER A 26 -16.53 16.02 -1.89
N ASN A 27 -15.98 16.10 -0.67
CA ASN A 27 -16.51 15.47 0.56
C ASN A 27 -16.59 13.94 0.50
N GLU A 28 -15.83 13.29 -0.39
CA GLU A 28 -15.66 11.85 -0.41
C GLU A 28 -14.68 11.45 0.70
N LYS A 29 -15.14 10.69 1.68
CA LYS A 29 -14.37 10.37 2.89
C LYS A 29 -13.67 9.00 2.85
N GLN A 30 -13.62 8.37 1.69
CA GLN A 30 -13.06 7.03 1.54
C GLN A 30 -12.22 6.97 0.27
N ILE A 31 -11.03 6.43 0.39
CA ILE A 31 -10.10 6.14 -0.70
C ILE A 31 -9.71 4.66 -0.76
N TYR A 32 -10.15 3.83 0.20
CA TYR A 32 -9.73 2.43 0.32
C TYR A 32 -9.81 1.65 -1.00
N GLY A 33 -10.96 1.72 -1.68
CA GLY A 33 -11.17 1.00 -2.94
C GLY A 33 -10.24 1.48 -4.06
N TRP A 34 -10.17 2.80 -4.27
CA TRP A 34 -9.27 3.39 -5.26
C TRP A 34 -7.81 3.08 -4.95
N PHE A 35 -7.40 3.23 -3.69
CA PHE A 35 -6.01 3.06 -3.31
C PHE A 35 -5.60 1.58 -3.40
N GLY A 36 -6.50 0.65 -3.05
CA GLY A 36 -6.32 -0.78 -3.28
C GLY A 36 -6.12 -1.16 -4.75
N GLU A 37 -6.86 -0.56 -5.67
CA GLU A 37 -6.63 -0.74 -7.11
C GLU A 37 -5.31 -0.11 -7.58
N TYR A 38 -4.99 1.06 -7.04
CA TYR A 38 -3.77 1.79 -7.39
C TYR A 38 -2.51 1.05 -6.96
N ILE A 39 -2.46 0.50 -5.74
CA ILE A 39 -1.31 -0.31 -5.28
C ILE A 39 -1.16 -1.60 -6.10
N TYR A 40 -2.27 -2.21 -6.54
CA TYR A 40 -2.20 -3.37 -7.43
C TYR A 40 -1.55 -2.96 -8.76
N LYS A 41 -1.97 -1.82 -9.34
CA LYS A 41 -1.36 -1.27 -10.55
C LYS A 41 0.14 -0.98 -10.36
N LEU A 42 0.55 -0.35 -9.26
CA LEU A 42 1.97 -0.14 -8.95
C LEU A 42 2.73 -1.47 -8.94
N SER A 43 2.18 -2.51 -8.31
CA SER A 43 2.82 -3.83 -8.28
C SER A 43 3.00 -4.44 -9.68
N THR A 44 2.05 -4.22 -10.60
CA THR A 44 2.22 -4.66 -12.01
C THR A 44 3.29 -3.87 -12.76
N GLN A 45 3.67 -2.69 -12.26
CA GLN A 45 4.72 -1.83 -12.81
C GLN A 45 6.10 -2.09 -12.18
N GLY A 46 6.19 -3.10 -11.31
CA GLY A 46 7.46 -3.50 -10.68
C GLY A 46 7.69 -2.94 -9.29
N TRP A 47 6.72 -2.26 -8.68
CA TRP A 47 6.81 -1.89 -7.28
C TRP A 47 6.67 -3.12 -6.39
N SER A 48 7.63 -3.33 -5.50
CA SER A 48 7.59 -4.42 -4.53
C SER A 48 6.57 -4.12 -3.43
N ARG A 49 6.19 -5.16 -2.65
CA ARG A 49 5.39 -4.97 -1.43
C ARG A 49 6.09 -4.03 -0.44
N TRP A 50 7.42 -4.05 -0.39
CA TRP A 50 8.21 -3.17 0.44
C TRP A 50 8.12 -1.70 0.01
N ASP A 51 8.18 -1.42 -1.29
CA ASP A 51 8.04 -0.06 -1.81
C ASP A 51 6.66 0.53 -1.50
N ILE A 52 5.61 -0.29 -1.64
CA ILE A 52 4.23 0.09 -1.31
C ILE A 52 4.08 0.33 0.20
N TYR A 53 4.69 -0.52 1.03
CA TYR A 53 4.71 -0.35 2.48
C TYR A 53 5.37 0.97 2.87
N ARG A 54 6.52 1.29 2.25
CA ARG A 54 7.21 2.57 2.45
C ARG A 54 6.34 3.75 2.03
N LEU A 55 5.66 3.66 0.89
CA LEU A 55 4.74 4.68 0.42
C LEU A 55 3.62 4.94 1.44
N MET A 56 2.97 3.90 1.97
CA MET A 56 1.93 4.05 3.00
C MET A 56 2.47 4.73 4.25
N HIS A 57 3.64 4.31 4.73
CA HIS A 57 4.29 4.91 5.89
C HIS A 57 4.60 6.40 5.68
N ASP A 58 5.11 6.76 4.49
CA ASP A 58 5.46 8.14 4.13
C ASP A 58 4.22 9.01 3.92
N LEU A 59 3.09 8.41 3.54
CA LEU A 59 1.79 9.09 3.47
C LEU A 59 1.22 9.37 4.86
N LEU A 60 1.31 8.42 5.80
CA LEU A 60 0.81 8.59 7.17
C LEU A 60 1.56 9.68 7.97
N GLU A 61 2.72 10.14 7.50
CA GLU A 61 3.41 11.30 8.08
C GLU A 61 2.86 12.65 7.59
N GLU A 62 2.03 12.64 6.54
CA GLU A 62 1.43 13.85 5.97
C GLU A 62 0.14 14.25 6.72
N PRO A 63 -0.12 15.56 6.89
CA PRO A 63 -1.36 16.01 7.50
C PRO A 63 -2.56 15.71 6.60
N MET A 64 -3.50 14.90 7.08
CA MET A 64 -4.75 14.55 6.38
C MET A 64 -5.93 14.35 7.35
N ASP A 65 -7.13 14.19 6.79
CA ASP A 65 -8.34 13.85 7.57
C ASP A 65 -8.25 12.41 8.11
N GLU A 66 -8.78 12.21 9.32
CA GLU A 66 -8.78 10.92 10.05
C GLU A 66 -9.40 9.77 9.22
N ALA A 67 -10.39 10.08 8.37
CA ALA A 67 -11.00 9.06 7.52
C ALA A 67 -10.01 8.47 6.49
N TYR A 68 -9.17 9.32 5.89
CA TYR A 68 -8.15 8.85 4.94
C TYR A 68 -7.00 8.17 5.67
N GLU A 69 -6.60 8.68 6.84
CA GLU A 69 -5.60 8.03 7.69
C GLU A 69 -6.05 6.61 8.07
N THR A 70 -7.33 6.44 8.41
CA THR A 70 -7.93 5.13 8.70
C THR A 70 -7.83 4.19 7.50
N ASP A 71 -8.24 4.65 6.31
CA ASP A 71 -8.15 3.83 5.10
C ASP A 71 -6.71 3.40 4.77
N ILE A 72 -5.73 4.31 4.93
CA ILE A 72 -4.31 3.99 4.70
C ILE A 72 -3.81 2.97 5.74
N ASN A 73 -4.15 3.14 7.02
CA ASN A 73 -3.80 2.20 8.08
C ASN A 73 -4.44 0.81 7.87
N GLU A 74 -5.68 0.74 7.39
CA GLU A 74 -6.34 -0.54 7.08
C GLU A 74 -5.65 -1.25 5.91
N LEU A 75 -5.25 -0.51 4.88
CA LEU A 75 -4.48 -1.04 3.75
C LEU A 75 -3.08 -1.48 4.19
N GLU A 76 -2.41 -0.72 5.06
CA GLU A 76 -1.09 -1.06 5.60
C GLU A 76 -1.16 -2.34 6.45
N THR A 77 -2.17 -2.44 7.32
CA THR A 77 -2.47 -3.66 8.11
C THR A 77 -2.68 -4.88 7.20
N SER A 78 -3.43 -4.69 6.12
CA SER A 78 -3.71 -5.72 5.12
C SER A 78 -2.47 -6.09 4.29
N LEU A 79 -1.58 -5.12 4.05
CA LEU A 79 -0.33 -5.30 3.33
C LEU A 79 0.70 -6.08 4.15
N VAL A 80 0.73 -5.89 5.46
CA VAL A 80 1.64 -6.62 6.36
C VAL A 80 1.07 -7.93 6.89
N GLY A 81 -0.18 -8.26 6.51
CA GLY A 81 -0.84 -9.51 6.88
C GLY A 81 -1.23 -9.60 8.35
N ASN A 82 -1.36 -8.46 9.03
CA ASN A 82 -1.84 -8.38 10.40
C ASN A 82 -3.38 -8.34 10.45
N CYS A 83 -4.00 -9.23 9.67
CA CYS A 83 -5.44 -9.32 9.52
C CYS A 83 -5.84 -10.77 9.19
N SER A 84 -7.13 -11.06 9.02
CA SER A 84 -7.57 -12.37 8.54
C SER A 84 -7.05 -12.68 7.13
N SER A 85 -7.07 -13.94 6.72
CA SER A 85 -6.39 -14.35 5.48
C SER A 85 -7.00 -13.76 4.20
N GLU A 86 -8.28 -13.43 4.27
CA GLU A 86 -9.12 -12.91 3.21
C GLU A 86 -9.02 -11.40 3.03
N CYS A 87 -8.54 -10.66 4.03
CA CYS A 87 -8.24 -9.22 3.90
C CYS A 87 -6.82 -8.94 3.43
N ILE A 88 -5.94 -9.94 3.35
CA ILE A 88 -4.57 -9.73 2.86
C ILE A 88 -4.63 -9.24 1.42
N ILE A 89 -4.11 -8.03 1.18
CA ILE A 89 -3.99 -7.46 -0.15
C ILE A 89 -3.10 -8.38 -0.99
N ARG A 90 -3.60 -8.73 -2.18
CA ARG A 90 -2.88 -9.55 -3.16
C ARG A 90 -2.28 -8.64 -4.23
N LEU A 91 -0.96 -8.64 -4.32
CA LEU A 91 -0.18 -7.93 -5.31
C LEU A 91 0.16 -8.83 -6.49
N TYR A 92 0.67 -8.23 -7.57
CA TYR A 92 1.17 -8.98 -8.71
C TYR A 92 2.32 -9.91 -8.29
N GLY A 93 2.27 -11.18 -8.72
CA GLY A 93 3.27 -12.20 -8.38
C GLY A 93 3.02 -12.96 -7.07
N ASP A 94 2.06 -12.54 -6.24
CA ASP A 94 1.77 -13.19 -4.97
C ASP A 94 1.28 -14.64 -5.11
N PRO A 95 1.54 -15.51 -4.11
CA PRO A 95 1.12 -16.91 -4.12
C PRO A 95 -0.40 -17.04 -4.20
N LYS A 96 -0.94 -17.74 -5.22
CA LYS A 96 -2.40 -17.87 -5.44
C LYS A 96 -3.16 -18.48 -4.24
N SER A 97 -2.56 -19.44 -3.54
CA SER A 97 -3.17 -20.03 -2.34
C SER A 97 -3.21 -19.00 -1.20
N THR A 98 -4.38 -18.85 -0.58
CA THR A 98 -4.57 -17.98 0.59
C THR A 98 -3.66 -18.34 1.76
N GLU A 99 -3.42 -19.64 1.99
CA GLU A 99 -2.52 -20.12 3.05
C GLU A 99 -1.07 -19.74 2.76
N LEU A 100 -0.63 -19.90 1.50
CA LEU A 100 0.71 -19.51 1.08
C LEU A 100 0.90 -18.00 1.11
N LEU A 101 -0.11 -17.23 0.68
CA LEU A 101 -0.09 -15.77 0.77
C LEU A 101 0.08 -15.32 2.23
N LYS A 102 -0.73 -15.87 3.14
CA LYS A 102 -0.64 -15.57 4.57
C LYS A 102 0.74 -15.91 5.13
N SER A 103 1.28 -17.07 4.77
CA SER A 103 2.62 -17.48 5.21
C SER A 103 3.71 -16.56 4.65
N TYR A 104 3.62 -16.15 3.39
CA TYR A 104 4.58 -15.27 2.73
C TYR A 104 4.56 -13.85 3.32
N VAL A 105 3.37 -13.28 3.48
CA VAL A 105 3.22 -11.93 4.03
C VAL A 105 3.58 -11.90 5.52
N GLY A 106 3.10 -12.89 6.28
CA GLY A 106 3.36 -13.00 7.71
C GLY A 106 4.82 -13.35 8.07
N SER A 107 5.58 -13.96 7.16
CA SER A 107 7.01 -14.24 7.39
C SER A 107 7.87 -12.98 7.31
N GLY A 108 7.37 -11.89 6.72
CA GLY A 108 8.14 -10.67 6.49
C GLY A 108 9.24 -10.81 5.44
N GLN A 109 9.32 -11.94 4.71
CA GLN A 109 10.33 -12.15 3.66
C GLN A 109 10.29 -11.08 2.56
N TRP A 110 9.10 -10.54 2.29
CA TRP A 110 8.90 -9.42 1.36
C TRP A 110 9.57 -8.10 1.79
N ARG A 111 9.98 -7.98 3.06
CA ARG A 111 10.76 -6.83 3.57
C ARG A 111 12.26 -6.96 3.27
N MET A 112 12.69 -8.12 2.78
CA MET A 112 14.10 -8.46 2.59
C MET A 112 14.39 -8.87 1.14
N GLU A 113 13.79 -8.22 0.15
CA GLU A 113 14.28 -8.43 -1.22
C GLU A 113 15.75 -8.00 -1.28
N GLU A 114 16.61 -8.98 -1.60
CA GLU A 114 18.08 -8.98 -1.47
C GLU A 114 18.82 -7.92 -2.30
#